data_AF-A0A0G1F6H0-F1
#
_entry.id   AF-A0A0G1F6H0-F1
#
_cell.length_a   1.000
_cell.length_b   1.000
_cell.length_c   1.000
_cell.angle_alpha   90.00
_cell.angle_beta   90.00
_cell.angle_gamma   90.00
#
_symmetry.space_group_name_H-M   'P 1'
#
loop_
_entity.id
_entity.type
_entity.pdbx_description
1 polymer ?
#
loop_
_entity_poly.entity_id
_entity_poly.type
_entity_poly.pdbx_seq_one_letter_code
_entity_poly.pdbx_strand_id
1 'polypeptide(L)'
;MKIVIFNPQDSFTSDQQKQLSNFGEVLYTKTRGTLPIEKLLEMAKDADIVGCDPDPLGGFEKAKDKLTQIIKSLPNLKGICLSTTSFGWVDLELCRERETYQ
;
A
#
# COMPACT_ATOMS: atom_id res chain seq x y z
N MET A 1 -3.32 13.87 5.86
CA MET A 1 -2.71 12.54 5.79
C MET A 1 -3.16 11.90 4.48
N LYS A 2 -2.23 11.31 3.73
CA LYS A 2 -2.51 10.62 2.47
C LYS A 2 -2.41 9.12 2.67
N ILE A 3 -3.48 8.42 2.30
CA ILE A 3 -3.59 6.96 2.34
C ILE A 3 -3.69 6.47 0.90
N VAL A 4 -2.78 5.60 0.50
CA VAL A 4 -2.83 4.93 -0.79
C VAL A 4 -3.17 3.48 -0.60
N ILE A 5 -4.15 2.98 -1.34
CA ILE A 5 -4.63 1.60 -1.26
C ILE A 5 -4.48 0.96 -2.62
N PHE A 6 -3.59 -0.03 -2.72
CA PHE A 6 -3.44 -0.88 -3.90
C PHE A 6 -4.53 -1.96 -3.91
N ASN A 7 -5.77 -1.53 -4.02
CA ASN A 7 -6.96 -2.34 -4.21
C ASN A 7 -8.09 -1.43 -4.71
N PRO A 8 -9.00 -1.89 -5.58
CA PRO A 8 -10.15 -1.09 -6.01
C PRO A 8 -11.06 -0.60 -4.88
N GLN A 9 -11.56 0.61 -5.03
CA GLN A 9 -12.48 1.23 -4.07
C GLN A 9 -13.77 0.41 -3.86
N ASP A 10 -14.25 -0.25 -4.91
CA ASP A 10 -15.44 -1.12 -4.88
C ASP A 10 -15.23 -2.43 -4.10
N SER A 11 -13.99 -2.73 -3.70
CA SER A 11 -13.68 -3.81 -2.75
C SER A 11 -13.97 -3.44 -1.29
N PHE A 12 -14.37 -2.19 -1.04
CA PHE A 12 -14.71 -1.67 0.29
C PHE A 12 -16.18 -1.26 0.33
N THR A 13 -16.84 -1.56 1.44
CA THR A 13 -18.19 -1.06 1.72
C THR A 13 -18.21 0.46 1.85
N SER A 14 -19.35 1.09 1.62
CA SER A 14 -19.50 2.55 1.77
C SER A 14 -19.11 3.05 3.17
N ASP A 15 -19.39 2.26 4.22
CA ASP A 15 -19.01 2.60 5.59
C ASP A 15 -17.49 2.57 5.78
N GLN A 16 -16.80 1.58 5.22
CA GLN A 16 -15.33 1.50 5.25
C GLN A 16 -14.70 2.67 4.48
N GLN A 17 -15.22 3.01 3.30
CA GLN A 17 -14.73 4.16 2.52
C GLN A 17 -14.90 5.46 3.30
N LYS A 18 -16.06 5.65 3.96
CA LYS A 18 -16.33 6.80 4.81
C LYS A 18 -15.38 6.86 6.00
N GLN A 19 -15.16 5.74 6.69
CA GLN A 19 -14.22 5.65 7.80
C GLN A 19 -12.80 6.03 7.34
N LEU A 20 -12.30 5.47 6.24
CA LEU A 20 -10.98 5.78 5.70
C LEU A 20 -10.85 7.28 5.34
N SER A 21 -11.88 7.86 4.72
CA SER A 21 -11.89 9.30 4.37
C SER A 21 -11.85 10.24 5.59
N ASN A 22 -12.30 9.77 6.76
CA ASN A 22 -12.20 10.57 7.99
C ASN A 22 -10.75 10.67 8.51
N PHE A 23 -9.86 9.76 8.12
CA PHE A 23 -8.44 9.79 8.51
C PHE A 23 -7.57 10.57 7.53
N GLY A 24 -8.02 10.78 6.29
CA GLY A 24 -7.25 11.49 5.28
C GLY A 24 -7.78 11.36 3.86
N GLU A 25 -7.00 11.89 2.92
CA GLU A 25 -7.24 11.68 1.49
C GLU A 25 -6.90 10.23 1.14
N VAL A 26 -7.82 9.53 0.49
CA VAL A 26 -7.66 8.11 0.15
C VAL A 26 -7.64 7.95 -1.37
N LEU A 27 -6.57 7.36 -1.89
CA LEU A 27 -6.43 7.03 -3.30
C LEU A 27 -6.39 5.51 -3.50
N TYR A 28 -7.29 5.00 -4.32
CA TYR A 28 -7.40 3.58 -4.64
C TYR A 28 -6.84 3.30 -6.04
N THR A 29 -6.36 2.08 -6.28
CA THR A 29 -6.16 1.61 -7.66
C THR A 29 -7.51 1.46 -8.36
N LYS A 30 -7.54 1.64 -9.68
CA LYS A 30 -8.78 1.44 -10.45
C LYS A 30 -9.14 -0.04 -10.60
N THR A 31 -8.14 -0.91 -10.61
CA THR A 31 -8.27 -2.35 -10.81
C THR A 31 -7.36 -3.11 -9.86
N ARG A 32 -7.67 -4.40 -9.65
CA ARG A 32 -6.85 -5.34 -8.87
C ARG A 32 -5.66 -5.90 -9.65
N GLY A 33 -5.67 -5.75 -10.98
CA GLY A 33 -4.61 -6.26 -11.85
C GLY A 33 -3.25 -5.62 -11.58
N THR A 34 -2.20 -6.33 -11.96
CA THR A 34 -0.82 -5.87 -11.79
C THR A 34 -0.58 -4.53 -12.49
N LEU A 35 0.07 -3.60 -11.78
CA LEU A 35 0.44 -2.30 -12.31
C LEU A 35 1.96 -2.18 -12.50
N PRO A 36 2.41 -1.37 -13.48
CA PRO A 36 3.81 -0.95 -13.57
C PRO A 36 4.26 -0.26 -12.27
N ILE A 37 5.51 -0.45 -11.89
CA ILE A 37 6.05 0.11 -10.63
C ILE A 37 6.04 1.63 -10.67
N GLU A 38 6.26 2.25 -11.82
CA GLU A 38 6.27 3.70 -12.02
C GLU A 38 4.93 4.32 -11.62
N LYS A 39 3.83 3.66 -12.02
CA LYS A 39 2.47 4.09 -11.67
C LYS A 39 2.19 3.92 -10.18
N LEU A 40 2.67 2.83 -9.57
CA LEU A 40 2.52 2.61 -8.13
C LEU A 40 3.29 3.66 -7.33
N LEU A 41 4.52 4.00 -7.75
CA LEU A 41 5.34 5.05 -7.16
C LEU A 41 4.70 6.44 -7.29
N GLU A 42 4.17 6.77 -8.47
CA GLU A 42 3.46 8.02 -8.71
C GLU A 42 2.23 8.15 -7.79
N MET A 43 1.40 7.10 -7.72
CA MET A 43 0.24 7.08 -6.84
C MET A 43 0.64 7.22 -5.38
N ALA A 44 1.66 6.46 -4.95
CA ALA A 44 2.15 6.43 -3.58
C ALA A 44 2.86 7.71 -3.15
N LYS A 45 3.28 8.57 -4.08
CA LYS A 45 4.04 9.79 -3.79
C LYS A 45 3.46 10.56 -2.59
N ASP A 46 4.29 10.87 -1.61
CA ASP A 46 3.92 11.58 -0.38
C ASP A 46 2.85 10.88 0.49
N ALA A 47 2.63 9.58 0.30
CA ALA A 47 1.72 8.79 1.16
C ALA A 47 2.30 8.62 2.57
N ASP A 48 1.43 8.82 3.56
CA ASP A 48 1.70 8.51 4.96
C ASP A 48 1.40 7.03 5.27
N ILE A 49 0.42 6.44 4.58
CA ILE A 49 -0.01 5.04 4.79
C ILE A 49 -0.17 4.36 3.43
N VAL A 50 0.32 3.11 3.34
CA VAL A 50 0.15 2.25 2.17
C VAL A 50 -0.64 1.00 2.56
N GLY A 51 -1.89 0.91 2.09
CA GLY A 51 -2.65 -0.34 2.06
C GLY A 51 -2.25 -1.15 0.83
N CYS A 52 -1.78 -2.38 0.99
CA CYS A 52 -1.30 -3.17 -0.12
C CYS A 52 -1.86 -4.59 -0.16
N ASP A 53 -2.15 -5.00 -1.38
CA ASP A 53 -2.48 -6.34 -1.81
C ASP A 53 -1.36 -6.83 -2.74
N PRO A 54 -0.98 -8.11 -2.73
CA PRO A 54 0.05 -8.62 -3.63
C PRO A 54 -0.34 -8.54 -5.11
N ASP A 55 -1.63 -8.54 -5.47
CA ASP A 55 -2.06 -8.63 -6.88
C ASP A 55 -1.60 -7.42 -7.72
N PRO A 56 -1.81 -6.14 -7.30
CA PRO A 56 -1.29 -4.99 -8.05
C PRO A 56 0.24 -4.93 -8.10
N LEU A 57 0.91 -5.57 -7.14
CA LEU A 57 2.37 -5.66 -7.08
C LEU A 57 2.93 -6.78 -7.98
N GLY A 58 2.07 -7.66 -8.51
CA GLY A 58 2.46 -8.74 -9.42
C GLY A 58 2.47 -10.12 -8.78
N GLY A 59 1.65 -10.33 -7.76
CA GLY A 59 1.56 -11.57 -6.99
C GLY A 59 2.59 -11.65 -5.87
N PHE A 60 2.47 -12.68 -5.02
CA PHE A 60 3.35 -12.88 -3.86
C PHE A 60 4.83 -12.97 -4.24
N GLU A 61 5.14 -13.46 -5.45
CA GLU A 61 6.50 -13.63 -5.95
C GLU A 61 7.21 -12.31 -6.23
N LYS A 62 6.48 -11.29 -6.69
CA LYS A 62 7.04 -9.98 -7.09
C LYS A 62 6.74 -8.87 -6.08
N ALA A 63 5.82 -9.12 -5.16
CA ALA A 63 5.32 -8.10 -4.25
C ALA A 63 6.42 -7.54 -3.34
N LYS A 64 7.36 -8.38 -2.89
CA LYS A 64 8.47 -7.94 -2.03
C LYS A 64 9.31 -6.85 -2.68
N ASP A 65 9.83 -7.10 -3.88
CA ASP A 65 10.71 -6.15 -4.56
C ASP A 65 10.01 -4.82 -4.87
N LYS A 66 8.75 -4.88 -5.30
CA LYS A 66 7.97 -3.66 -5.59
C LYS A 66 7.59 -2.90 -4.32
N LEU A 67 7.13 -3.59 -3.29
CA LEU A 67 6.77 -2.95 -2.03
C LEU A 67 8.01 -2.32 -1.37
N THR A 68 9.16 -2.99 -1.39
CA THR A 68 10.42 -2.43 -0.90
C THR A 68 10.81 -1.13 -1.63
N GLN A 69 10.64 -1.07 -2.96
CA GLN A 69 10.88 0.15 -3.72
C GLN A 69 9.94 1.28 -3.32
N ILE A 70 8.66 0.97 -3.11
CA ILE A 70 7.65 1.94 -2.67
C ILE A 70 7.95 2.43 -1.25
N ILE A 71 8.27 1.53 -0.31
CA ILE A 71 8.67 1.93 1.05
C ILE A 71 9.86 2.88 0.97
N LYS A 72 10.90 2.52 0.22
CA LYS A 72 12.12 3.33 0.10
C LYS A 72 11.86 4.73 -0.43
N SER A 73 10.91 4.89 -1.35
CA SER A 73 10.54 6.20 -1.94
C SER A 73 9.72 7.10 -1.01
N LEU A 74 9.22 6.58 0.12
CA LEU A 74 8.37 7.30 1.07
C LEU A 74 9.12 7.59 2.37
N PRO A 75 9.79 8.76 2.50
CA PRO A 75 10.54 9.11 3.70
C PRO A 75 9.66 9.38 4.92
N ASN A 76 8.39 9.73 4.70
CA ASN A 76 7.42 10.06 5.76
C ASN A 76 6.39 8.95 5.99
N LEU A 77 6.64 7.74 5.49
CA LEU A 77 5.74 6.61 5.67
C LEU A 77 5.57 6.33 7.17
N LYS A 78 4.34 6.16 7.61
CA LYS A 78 3.97 5.89 9.01
C LYS A 78 3.49 4.46 9.23
N GLY A 79 2.99 3.81 8.18
CA GLY A 79 2.46 2.46 8.29
C GLY A 79 2.15 1.80 6.96
N ILE A 80 2.19 0.48 6.99
CA ILE A 80 1.76 -0.39 5.88
C ILE A 80 0.66 -1.30 6.40
N CYS A 81 -0.44 -1.41 5.65
CA CYS A 81 -1.56 -2.27 6.01
C CYS A 81 -1.72 -3.36 4.95
N LEU A 82 -1.80 -4.62 5.37
CA LEU A 82 -1.91 -5.77 4.45
C LEU A 82 -3.36 -6.25 4.36
N SER A 83 -3.83 -6.56 3.15
CA SER A 83 -5.12 -7.23 2.92
C SER A 83 -5.05 -8.76 3.07
N THR A 84 -3.91 -9.29 3.55
CA THR A 84 -3.63 -10.73 3.61
C THR A 84 -3.15 -11.13 5.00
N THR A 85 -3.34 -12.41 5.34
CA THR A 85 -2.79 -12.99 6.58
C THR A 85 -1.30 -13.33 6.45
N SER A 86 -0.83 -13.57 5.22
CA SER A 86 0.57 -13.83 4.92
C SER A 86 1.33 -12.52 4.78
N PHE A 87 2.47 -12.41 5.44
CA PHE A 87 3.36 -11.24 5.38
C PHE A 87 4.77 -11.60 4.88
N GLY A 88 4.99 -12.83 4.41
CA GLY A 88 6.30 -13.29 3.93
C GLY A 88 6.83 -12.54 2.69
N TRP A 89 5.95 -11.79 2.03
CA TRP A 89 6.25 -10.93 0.88
C TRP A 89 6.55 -9.48 1.28
N VAL A 90 6.61 -9.18 2.58
CA VAL A 90 6.99 -7.86 3.11
C VAL A 90 8.42 -7.92 3.64
N ASP A 91 9.21 -6.89 3.35
CA ASP A 91 10.53 -6.71 3.95
C ASP A 91 10.41 -6.17 5.38
N LEU A 92 10.21 -7.09 6.33
CA LEU A 92 9.98 -6.74 7.74
C LEU A 92 11.18 -6.04 8.39
N GLU A 93 12.40 -6.36 7.96
CA GLU A 93 13.61 -5.72 8.48
C GLU A 93 13.63 -4.24 8.10
N LEU A 94 13.38 -3.93 6.83
CA LEU A 94 13.23 -2.56 6.34
C LEU A 94 12.11 -1.81 7.08
N CYS A 95 10.95 -2.45 7.27
CA CYS A 95 9.84 -1.80 7.95
C CYS A 95 10.17 -1.51 9.43
N ARG A 96 10.93 -2.38 10.09
CA ARG A 96 11.38 -2.19 11.47
C ARG A 96 12.40 -1.05 11.57
N GLU A 97 13.36 -0.99 10.65
CA GLU A 97 14.36 0.09 10.60
C GLU A 97 13.72 1.47 10.40
N ARG A 98 12.57 1.51 9.72
CA ARG A 98 11.83 2.75 9.45
C ARG A 98 10.69 3.03 10.43
N GLU A 99 10.48 2.17 11.43
CA GLU A 99 9.34 2.25 12.36
C GLU A 99 7.97 2.29 11.64
N THR A 100 7.88 1.70 10.43
CA THR A 100 6.66 1.64 9.60
C THR A 100 5.84 0.37 9.81
N TYR A 101 6.23 -0.46 10.79
CA TYR A 101 5.54 -1.66 11.21
C TYR A 101 5.04 -1.45 12.64
N GLN A 102 3.70 -1.47 12.83
CA GLN A 102 3.05 -1.57 14.14
C GLN A 102 2.14 -2.80 14.15
#